data_AF-A0A915MX33-F1
#
_entry.id   AF-A0A915MX33-F1
#
_cell.length_a   1.000
_cell.length_b   1.000
_cell.length_c   1.000
_cell.angle_alpha   90.00
_cell.angle_beta   90.00
_cell.angle_gamma   90.00
#
_symmetry.space_group_name_H-M   'P 1'
#
loop_
_entity.id
_entity.type
_entity.pdbx_description
1 polymer ?
#
loop_
_entity_poly.entity_id
_entity_poly.type
_entity_poly.pdbx_seq_one_letter_code
_entity_poly.pdbx_strand_id
1 'polypeptide(L)'
;MAGYYLSFEVYDSLTLIMRKHFGSNYPDIRQIIKDSPLILVNADEFVDFPRPLFSNIIYIGGIGMNEKIEESLNKLDDQLNFEMNKGKKGVVLFSFGTSMSTNELP
;
A
#
# COMPACT_ATOMS: atom_id res chain seq x y z
N MET A 1 2.53 19.34 4.89
CA MET A 1 1.61 20.31 4.25
C MET A 1 1.44 20.03 2.75
N ALA A 2 2.50 19.79 1.98
CA ALA A 2 2.42 19.44 0.55
C ALA A 2 1.58 18.17 0.22
N GLY A 3 1.67 17.12 1.05
CA GLY A 3 0.90 15.88 0.82
C GLY A 3 -0.63 16.04 0.88
N TYR A 4 -1.13 17.01 1.66
CA TYR A 4 -2.56 17.31 1.70
C TYR A 4 -3.03 18.01 0.42
N TYR A 5 -2.25 18.94 -0.13
CA TYR A 5 -2.58 19.61 -1.39
C TYR A 5 -2.61 18.62 -2.56
N LEU A 6 -1.64 17.70 -2.63
CA LEU A 6 -1.62 16.64 -3.63
C LEU A 6 -2.88 15.76 -3.54
N SER A 7 -3.36 15.47 -2.31
CA SER A 7 -4.59 14.69 -2.13
C SER A 7 -5.83 15.42 -2.65
N PHE A 8 -5.92 16.74 -2.46
CA PHE A 8 -7.07 17.51 -2.92
C PHE A 8 -7.19 17.53 -4.45
N GLU A 9 -6.08 17.74 -5.17
CA GLU A 9 -6.06 17.73 -6.63
C GLU A 9 -6.39 16.35 -7.21
N VAL A 10 -5.92 15.27 -6.55
CA VAL A 10 -6.25 13.90 -6.93
C VAL A 10 -7.74 13.63 -6.77
N TYR A 11 -8.36 14.08 -5.67
CA TYR A 11 -9.81 13.90 -5.45
C TYR A 11 -10.67 14.67 -6.45
N ASP A 12 -10.27 15.90 -6.82
CA ASP A 12 -10.98 16.67 -7.86
C ASP A 12 -10.87 15.99 -9.23
N SER A 13 -9.67 15.57 -9.60
CA SER A 13 -9.41 14.85 -10.85
C SER A 13 -10.20 13.55 -10.92
N LEU A 14 -10.23 12.78 -9.83
CA LEU A 14 -10.99 11.54 -9.75
C LEU A 14 -12.50 11.79 -9.83
N THR A 15 -13.00 12.83 -9.19
CA THR A 15 -14.41 13.22 -9.28
C THR A 15 -14.80 13.57 -10.73
N LEU A 16 -13.94 14.30 -11.45
CA LEU A 16 -14.15 14.61 -12.87
C LEU A 16 -14.17 13.35 -13.74
N ILE A 17 -13.25 12.42 -13.53
CA ILE A 17 -13.21 11.12 -14.23
C ILE A 17 -14.49 10.34 -13.94
N MET A 18 -14.90 10.22 -12.68
CA MET A 18 -16.11 9.49 -12.32
C MET A 18 -17.36 10.12 -12.94
N ARG A 19 -17.50 11.44 -12.94
CA ARG A 19 -18.62 12.12 -13.59
C ARG A 19 -18.63 11.94 -15.11
N LYS A 20 -17.46 11.87 -15.74
CA LYS A 20 -17.34 11.59 -17.18
C LYS A 20 -17.83 10.18 -17.53
N HIS A 21 -17.57 9.19 -16.68
CA HIS A 21 -17.91 7.78 -16.96
C HIS A 21 -19.28 7.35 -16.42
N PHE A 22 -19.71 7.89 -15.29
CA PHE A 22 -20.92 7.46 -14.56
C PHE A 22 -22.02 8.53 -14.50
N GLY A 23 -21.79 9.71 -15.11
CA GLY A 23 -22.76 10.79 -15.24
C GLY A 23 -22.44 12.00 -14.37
N SER A 24 -22.86 13.19 -14.81
CA SER A 24 -22.57 14.47 -14.14
C SER A 24 -23.04 14.55 -12.69
N ASN A 25 -24.04 13.75 -12.33
CA ASN A 25 -24.64 13.70 -11.00
C ASN A 25 -23.88 12.76 -10.04
N TYR A 26 -22.77 12.15 -10.47
CA TYR A 26 -21.95 11.32 -9.59
C TYR A 26 -21.42 12.15 -8.41
N PRO A 27 -21.55 11.64 -7.16
CA PRO A 27 -21.18 12.39 -5.96
C PRO A 27 -19.68 12.71 -5.92
N ASP A 28 -19.33 13.79 -5.23
CA ASP A 28 -17.92 14.11 -4.98
C ASP A 28 -17.25 12.97 -4.21
N ILE A 29 -16.04 12.58 -4.62
CA ILE A 29 -15.32 11.48 -3.97
C ILE A 29 -15.14 11.72 -2.46
N ARG A 30 -14.94 12.97 -2.04
CA ARG A 30 -14.78 13.30 -0.62
C ARG A 30 -16.07 13.09 0.15
N GLN A 31 -17.22 13.33 -0.48
CA GLN A 31 -18.53 13.06 0.11
C GLN A 31 -18.73 11.56 0.30
N ILE A 32 -18.32 10.74 -0.67
CA ILE A 32 -18.36 9.27 -0.55
C ILE A 32 -17.49 8.81 0.63
N ILE A 33 -16.26 9.31 0.74
CA ILE A 33 -15.35 8.94 1.85
C ILE A 33 -15.95 9.35 3.20
N LYS A 34 -16.51 10.56 3.30
CA LYS A 34 -17.14 11.08 4.51
C LYS A 34 -18.37 10.27 4.94
N ASP A 35 -19.20 9.85 3.98
CA ASP A 35 -20.44 9.13 4.24
C ASP A 35 -20.25 7.60 4.31
N SER A 36 -19.02 7.12 4.09
CA SER A 36 -18.72 5.69 4.11
C SER A 36 -18.92 5.13 5.53
N PRO A 37 -19.78 4.11 5.73
CA PRO A 37 -20.03 3.56 7.06
C PRO A 37 -18.86 2.73 7.61
N LEU A 38 -17.94 2.32 6.73
CA LEU A 38 -16.79 1.49 7.07
C LEU A 38 -15.65 1.78 6.09
N ILE A 39 -14.44 1.97 6.62
CA ILE A 39 -13.20 2.13 5.87
C ILE A 39 -12.22 1.08 6.36
N LEU A 40 -11.75 0.22 5.45
CA LEU A 40 -10.80 -0.83 5.74
C LEU A 40 -9.40 -0.42 5.29
N VAL A 41 -8.45 -0.42 6.22
CA VAL A 41 -7.07 0.01 5.96
C VAL A 41 -6.14 -1.19 6.07
N ASN A 42 -5.51 -1.57 4.95
CA ASN A 42 -4.51 -2.63 4.94
C ASN A 42 -3.14 -2.11 5.41
N ALA A 43 -3.05 -1.80 6.70
CA ALA A 43 -1.83 -1.39 7.36
C ALA A 43 -1.84 -1.90 8.81
N ASP A 44 -0.67 -1.91 9.44
CA ASP A 44 -0.56 -2.07 10.88
C ASP A 44 -0.77 -0.70 11.55
N GLU A 45 -1.67 -0.65 12.54
CA GLU A 45 -2.04 0.58 13.24
C GLU A 45 -0.84 1.27 13.94
N PHE A 46 0.14 0.50 14.41
CA PHE A 46 1.31 1.03 15.13
C PHE A 46 2.40 1.57 14.21
N VAL A 47 2.39 1.16 12.94
CA VAL A 47 3.37 1.59 11.93
C VAL A 47 2.81 2.71 11.04
N ASP A 48 1.49 2.89 11.02
CA ASP A 48 0.83 3.96 10.29
C ASP A 48 1.09 5.34 10.92
N PHE A 49 0.97 6.39 10.10
CA PHE A 49 1.20 7.76 10.54
C PHE A 49 0.12 8.19 11.55
N PRO A 50 0.48 8.75 12.72
CA PRO A 50 -0.50 9.08 13.75
C PRO A 50 -1.40 10.23 13.28
N ARG A 51 -2.69 9.94 13.12
CA ARG A 51 -3.74 10.92 12.81
C ARG A 51 -4.98 10.63 13.65
N PRO A 52 -5.84 11.63 13.89
CA PRO A 52 -7.17 11.37 14.44
C PRO A 52 -7.92 10.37 13.57
N LEU A 53 -8.38 9.28 14.17
CA LEU A 53 -9.16 8.24 13.51
C LEU A 53 -10.64 8.40 13.84
N PHE A 54 -11.48 8.15 12.85
CA PHE A 54 -12.92 8.04 13.04
C PHE A 54 -13.28 6.60 13.44
N SER A 55 -14.39 6.43 14.16
CA SER A 55 -14.84 5.11 14.66
C SER A 55 -15.21 4.11 13.56
N ASN A 56 -15.35 4.56 12.32
CA ASN A 56 -15.65 3.74 11.15
C ASN A 56 -14.39 3.24 10.42
N ILE A 57 -13.18 3.52 10.92
CA ILE A 57 -11.92 3.04 10.33
C ILE A 57 -11.48 1.77 11.07
N ILE A 58 -11.23 0.69 10.32
CA ILE A 58 -10.74 -0.58 10.86
C ILE A 58 -9.46 -0.97 10.11
N TYR A 59 -8.38 -1.19 10.87
CA TYR A 59 -7.13 -1.72 10.36
C TYR A 59 -7.23 -3.23 10.17
N ILE A 60 -6.99 -3.68 8.94
CA ILE A 60 -6.96 -5.08 8.55
C ILE A 60 -5.63 -5.36 7.84
N GLY A 61 -4.51 -5.14 8.53
CA GLY A 61 -3.19 -5.44 7.97
C GLY A 61 -3.04 -6.91 7.59
N GLY A 62 -2.22 -7.19 6.58
CA GLY A 62 -1.85 -8.57 6.22
C GLY A 62 -2.86 -9.30 5.32
N ILE A 63 -3.72 -8.59 4.58
CA ILE A 63 -4.77 -9.18 3.70
C ILE A 63 -4.22 -10.19 2.66
N GLY A 64 -2.92 -10.20 2.39
CA GLY A 64 -2.29 -11.15 1.48
C GLY A 64 -1.57 -12.33 2.15
N MET A 65 -1.47 -12.35 3.48
CA MET A 65 -0.77 -13.40 4.21
C MET A 65 -1.76 -14.54 4.49
N ASN A 66 -1.60 -15.68 3.82
CA ASN A 66 -2.36 -16.88 4.09
C ASN A 66 -1.42 -18.00 4.59
N GLU A 67 -1.99 -18.98 5.29
CA GLU A 67 -1.25 -20.13 5.85
C GLU A 67 -0.46 -20.91 4.77
N LYS A 68 -0.94 -20.91 3.52
CA LYS A 68 -0.25 -21.56 2.39
C LYS A 68 1.05 -20.86 2.01
N ILE A 69 1.14 -19.54 2.19
CA ILE A 69 2.37 -18.79 1.99
C ILE A 69 3.38 -19.18 3.07
N GLU A 70 2.98 -19.32 4.33
CA GLU A 70 3.87 -19.79 5.41
C GLU A 70 4.47 -21.17 5.12
N GLU A 71 3.68 -22.11 4.61
CA GLU A 71 4.19 -23.44 4.22
C GLU A 71 5.24 -23.36 3.10
N SER A 72 5.05 -22.46 2.12
CA SER A 72 5.98 -22.24 1.01
C SER A 72 7.24 -21.45 1.38
N LEU A 73 7.21 -20.69 2.48
CA LEU A 73 8.33 -19.89 2.99
C LEU A 73 9.38 -20.74 3.72
N ASN A 74 9.11 -22.02 3.97
CA ASN A 74 10.03 -22.92 4.69
C ASN A 74 11.30 -23.27 3.89
N LYS A 75 11.33 -23.01 2.58
CA LYS A 75 12.52 -23.26 1.77
C LYS A 75 12.71 -22.15 0.74
N LEU A 76 13.75 -21.34 0.95
CA LEU A 76 14.30 -20.46 -0.07
C LEU A 76 14.74 -21.30 -1.29
N ASP A 77 14.66 -20.71 -2.48
CA ASP A 77 15.24 -21.31 -3.68
C ASP A 77 16.73 -21.65 -3.46
N ASP A 78 17.21 -22.73 -4.07
CA ASP A 78 18.56 -23.24 -3.83
C ASP A 78 19.64 -22.21 -4.20
N GLN A 79 19.41 -21.37 -5.23
CA GLN A 79 20.34 -20.30 -5.61
C GLN A 79 20.38 -19.18 -4.57
N LEU A 80 19.23 -18.73 -4.08
CA LEU A 80 19.14 -17.71 -3.02
C LEU A 80 19.76 -18.23 -1.71
N ASN A 81 19.47 -19.47 -1.33
CA ASN A 81 20.09 -20.12 -0.18
C ASN A 81 21.61 -20.15 -0.29
N PHE A 82 22.14 -20.49 -1.46
CA PHE A 82 23.58 -20.50 -1.69
C PHE A 82 24.21 -19.13 -1.47
N GLU A 83 23.61 -18.06 -2.01
CA GLU A 83 24.10 -16.68 -1.84
C GLU A 83 23.99 -16.21 -0.38
N MET A 84 22.87 -16.49 0.29
CA MET A 84 22.64 -16.10 1.69
C MET A 84 23.66 -16.74 2.64
N ASN A 85 24.09 -17.98 2.37
CA ASN A 85 25.06 -18.70 3.21
C ASN A 85 26.51 -18.22 3.05
N LYS A 86 26.84 -17.35 2.07
CA LYS A 86 28.20 -16.80 1.92
C LYS A 86 28.56 -15.77 3.00
N GLY A 87 27.55 -15.12 3.58
CA GLY A 87 27.74 -14.05 4.56
C GLY A 87 28.06 -14.58 5.97
N LYS A 88 29.35 -14.67 6.33
CA LYS A 88 29.78 -15.10 7.69
C LYS A 88 29.23 -14.23 8.84
N LYS A 89 28.83 -12.99 8.55
CA LYS A 89 28.26 -12.03 9.52
C LYS A 89 26.79 -11.69 9.24
N GLY A 90 26.16 -12.39 8.28
CA GLY A 90 24.85 -12.04 7.74
C GLY A 90 24.92 -11.40 6.36
N VAL A 91 23.74 -11.14 5.78
CA VAL A 91 23.54 -10.59 4.43
C VAL A 91 22.54 -9.44 4.51
N VAL A 92 22.71 -8.43 3.66
CA VAL A 92 21.80 -7.30 3.53
C VAL A 92 20.96 -7.48 2.26
N LEU A 93 19.64 -7.56 2.41
CA LEU A 93 18.70 -7.53 1.29
C LEU A 93 18.32 -6.09 0.98
N PHE A 94 18.42 -5.71 -0.30
CA PHE A 94 18.12 -4.37 -0.76
C PHE A 94 17.27 -4.41 -2.04
N SER A 95 16.20 -3.61 -2.08
CA SER A 95 15.31 -3.49 -3.25
C SER A 95 14.56 -2.15 -3.21
N PHE A 96 14.37 -1.52 -4.37
CA PHE A 96 13.50 -0.36 -4.56
C PHE A 96 12.08 -0.74 -5.01
N GLY A 97 11.78 -2.04 -5.08
CA GLY A 97 10.56 -2.54 -5.70
C GLY A 97 10.59 -2.37 -7.22
N THR A 98 9.42 -2.47 -7.86
CA THR A 98 9.28 -2.36 -9.31
C THR A 98 9.24 -0.91 -9.81
N SER A 99 9.23 0.07 -8.91
CA SER A 99 9.11 1.49 -9.24
C SER A 99 10.37 2.11 -9.83
N MET A 100 11.54 1.48 -9.63
CA MET A 100 12.81 1.93 -10.21
C MET A 100 13.47 0.81 -10.99
N SER A 101 13.90 1.13 -12.21
CA SER A 101 14.74 0.24 -13.01
C SER A 101 16.18 0.35 -12.52
N THR A 102 16.80 -0.80 -12.23
CA THR A 102 18.23 -0.84 -11.84
C THR A 102 19.14 -0.29 -12.94
N ASN A 103 18.69 -0.30 -14.20
CA ASN A 103 19.44 0.25 -15.33
C ASN A 103 19.43 1.79 -15.39
N GLU A 104 18.56 2.43 -14.63
CA GLU A 104 18.44 3.88 -14.52
C GLU A 104 19.13 4.43 -13.25
N LEU A 105 19.62 3.53 -12.39
CA LEU A 105 20.45 3.93 -11.25
C LEU A 105 21.84 4.35 -11.77
N PRO A 106 22.38 5.48 -11.29
CA PRO A 106 23.68 6.00 -11.72
C PRO A 106 24.86 5.12 -11.29
#